data_AF-A0A7J3YR76-F1
#
_entry.id   AF-A0A7J3YR76-F1
#
_cell.length_a   1.000
_cell.length_b   1.000
_cell.length_c   1.000
_cell.angle_alpha   90.00
_cell.angle_beta   90.00
_cell.angle_gamma   90.00
#
_symmetry.space_group_name_H-M   'P 1'
#
loop_
_entity.id
_entity.type
_entity.pdbx_description
1 polymer ?
#
loop_
_entity_poly.entity_id
_entity_poly.type
_entity_poly.pdbx_seq_one_letter_code
_entity_poly.pdbx_strand_id
1 'polypeptide(L)'
;MHSLRTFALLILLTLLTSIVLQSAIVSCGDPYEKFLDLYGRIADLALKGINVSQYVTVLKNVLQLLEANRSEEAMELMIGIEANLSELESKADNIVFSQTVIKYAAAAAILSLPALVYLLLPRLYIYVWFKSRKRWVLINERSKR
;
A
#
# COMPACT_ATOMS: atom_id res chain seq x y z
N MET A 1 10.94 -63.88 4.77
CA MET A 1 11.59 -62.54 4.85
C MET A 1 11.75 -61.82 3.50
N HIS A 2 11.73 -62.53 2.35
CA HIS A 2 11.82 -61.87 1.03
C HIS A 2 10.54 -61.11 0.61
N SER A 3 9.34 -61.63 0.95
CA SER A 3 8.07 -60.95 0.62
C SER A 3 7.90 -59.61 1.34
N LEU A 4 8.32 -59.51 2.61
CA LEU A 4 8.22 -58.26 3.38
C LEU A 4 9.11 -57.15 2.81
N ARG A 5 10.29 -57.51 2.27
CA ARG A 5 11.22 -56.59 1.61
C ARG A 5 10.69 -56.09 0.27
N THR A 6 10.05 -56.96 -0.51
CA THR A 6 9.43 -56.55 -1.79
C THR A 6 8.21 -55.66 -1.57
N PHE A 7 7.43 -55.88 -0.51
CA PHE A 7 6.33 -54.98 -0.13
C PHE A 7 6.84 -53.61 0.31
N ALA A 8 7.91 -53.55 1.12
CA ALA A 8 8.51 -52.27 1.53
C ALA A 8 9.06 -51.47 0.34
N LEU A 9 9.66 -52.14 -0.64
CA LEU A 9 10.16 -51.50 -1.86
C LEU A 9 9.03 -50.98 -2.75
N LEU A 10 7.90 -51.70 -2.85
CA LEU A 10 6.72 -51.24 -3.60
C LEU A 10 6.08 -50.01 -2.96
N ILE A 11 5.99 -49.96 -1.63
CA ILE A 11 5.45 -48.79 -0.90
C ILE A 11 6.39 -47.58 -1.07
N LEU A 12 7.71 -47.79 -1.03
CA LEU A 12 8.67 -46.72 -1.25
C LEU A 12 8.57 -46.17 -2.68
N LEU A 13 8.39 -47.05 -3.67
CA LEU A 13 8.25 -46.69 -5.07
C LEU A 13 6.97 -45.88 -5.33
N THR A 14 5.84 -46.26 -4.73
CA THR A 14 4.59 -45.50 -4.85
C THR A 14 4.63 -44.15 -4.14
N LEU A 15 5.38 -44.05 -3.04
CA LEU A 15 5.59 -42.78 -2.35
C LEU A 15 6.43 -41.82 -3.21
N LEU A 16 7.50 -42.33 -3.83
CA LEU A 16 8.37 -41.57 -4.73
C LEU A 16 7.63 -41.09 -5.98
N THR A 17 6.78 -41.91 -6.59
CA THR A 17 5.99 -41.48 -7.75
C THR A 17 4.93 -40.46 -7.40
N SER A 18 4.32 -40.53 -6.20
CA SER A 18 3.35 -39.52 -5.73
C SER A 18 3.98 -38.14 -5.54
N ILE A 19 5.23 -38.06 -5.04
CA ILE A 19 5.95 -36.80 -4.85
C ILE A 19 6.29 -36.15 -6.19
N VAL A 20 6.74 -36.94 -7.17
CA VAL A 20 7.06 -36.43 -8.51
C VAL A 20 5.80 -35.96 -9.24
N LEU A 21 4.66 -36.66 -9.07
CA LEU A 21 3.39 -36.25 -9.67
C LEU A 21 2.88 -34.93 -9.08
N GLN A 22 3.05 -34.69 -7.78
CA GLN A 22 2.68 -33.43 -7.14
C GLN A 22 3.53 -32.24 -7.62
N SER A 23 4.82 -32.45 -7.93
CA SER A 23 5.67 -31.39 -8.52
C SER A 23 5.36 -31.07 -9.98
N ALA A 24 4.67 -31.95 -10.70
CA ALA A 24 4.29 -31.74 -12.10
C ALA A 24 2.94 -30.99 -12.24
N ILE A 25 2.16 -30.89 -11.17
CA ILE A 25 0.99 -29.99 -11.11
C ILE A 25 1.50 -28.59 -10.74
N VAL A 26 2.47 -28.07 -11.49
CA VAL A 26 2.62 -26.62 -11.60
C VAL A 26 1.37 -26.18 -12.33
N SER A 27 0.50 -25.52 -11.58
CA SER A 27 -0.81 -25.02 -11.99
C SER A 27 -0.75 -24.39 -13.38
N CYS A 28 -1.12 -25.15 -14.40
CA CYS A 28 -1.48 -24.62 -15.71
C CYS A 28 -2.93 -24.13 -15.59
N GLY A 29 -3.16 -23.16 -14.70
CA GLY A 29 -4.42 -22.45 -14.62
C GLY A 29 -4.61 -21.64 -15.89
N ASP A 30 -5.86 -21.52 -16.35
CA ASP A 30 -6.17 -20.72 -17.54
C ASP A 30 -5.63 -19.29 -17.34
N PRO A 31 -4.75 -18.79 -18.23
CA PRO A 31 -4.23 -17.43 -18.12
C PRO A 31 -5.33 -16.37 -18.06
N TYR A 32 -6.53 -16.66 -18.59
CA TYR A 32 -7.70 -15.78 -18.44
C TYR A 32 -8.25 -15.73 -17.01
N GLU A 33 -8.28 -16.86 -16.29
CA GLU A 33 -8.70 -16.86 -14.88
C GLU A 33 -7.75 -16.03 -14.02
N LYS A 34 -6.43 -16.20 -14.25
CA LYS A 34 -5.41 -15.41 -13.53
C LYS A 34 -5.50 -13.92 -13.84
N PHE A 35 -5.80 -13.57 -15.10
CA PHE A 35 -6.06 -12.19 -15.50
C PHE A 35 -7.26 -11.59 -14.76
N LEU A 36 -8.37 -12.32 -14.67
CA LEU A 36 -9.59 -11.85 -14.00
C LEU A 36 -9.38 -11.66 -12.50
N ASP A 37 -8.62 -12.54 -11.85
CA ASP A 37 -8.26 -12.38 -10.43
C ASP A 37 -7.44 -11.10 -10.19
N LEU A 38 -6.38 -10.89 -10.99
CA LEU A 38 -5.56 -9.68 -10.91
C LEU A 38 -6.37 -8.42 -11.20
N TYR A 39 -7.27 -8.46 -12.19
CA TYR A 39 -8.16 -7.35 -12.49
C TYR A 39 -9.06 -7.01 -11.29
N GLY A 40 -9.67 -8.03 -10.67
CA GLY A 40 -10.52 -7.85 -9.50
C GLY A 40 -9.78 -7.20 -8.33
N ARG A 41 -8.56 -7.67 -8.04
CA ARG A 41 -7.71 -7.12 -6.98
C ARG A 41 -7.30 -5.67 -7.24
N ILE A 42 -6.89 -5.36 -8.48
CA ILE A 42 -6.55 -3.98 -8.89
C ILE A 42 -7.77 -3.06 -8.78
N ALA A 43 -8.95 -3.54 -9.15
CA ALA A 43 -10.20 -2.78 -9.05
C ALA A 43 -10.57 -2.49 -7.59
N ASP A 44 -10.41 -3.44 -6.67
CA ASP A 44 -10.65 -3.23 -5.24
C ASP A 44 -9.71 -2.15 -4.66
N LEU A 45 -8.43 -2.19 -5.03
CA LEU A 45 -7.46 -1.15 -4.65
C LEU A 45 -7.83 0.23 -5.22
N ALA A 46 -8.33 0.28 -6.46
CA ALA A 46 -8.81 1.52 -7.05
C ALA A 46 -10.01 2.09 -6.28
N LEU A 47 -10.96 1.24 -5.87
CA LEU A 47 -12.12 1.63 -5.06
C LEU A 47 -11.71 2.17 -3.69
N LYS A 48 -10.63 1.64 -3.11
CA LYS A 48 -10.00 2.16 -1.88
C LYS A 48 -9.28 3.50 -2.08
N GLY A 49 -9.25 4.05 -3.30
CA GLY A 49 -8.63 5.33 -3.62
C GLY A 49 -7.11 5.26 -3.78
N ILE A 50 -6.57 4.06 -3.98
CA ILE A 50 -5.13 3.86 -4.21
C ILE A 50 -4.85 4.05 -5.70
N ASN A 51 -3.76 4.72 -6.03
CA ASN A 51 -3.37 4.94 -7.42
C ASN A 51 -2.85 3.65 -8.04
N VAL A 52 -3.65 3.03 -8.90
CA VAL A 52 -3.31 1.79 -9.62
C VAL A 52 -3.01 2.00 -11.10
N SER A 53 -2.83 3.25 -11.56
CA SER A 53 -2.71 3.59 -12.99
C SER A 53 -1.60 2.81 -13.72
N GLN A 54 -0.49 2.56 -13.03
CA GLN A 54 0.63 1.77 -13.56
C GLN A 54 0.22 0.31 -13.82
N TYR A 55 -0.50 -0.31 -12.89
CA TYR A 55 -0.95 -1.71 -13.01
C TYR A 55 -2.01 -1.88 -14.09
N VAL A 56 -2.94 -0.93 -14.24
CA VAL A 56 -3.94 -0.95 -15.32
C VAL A 56 -3.28 -0.91 -16.70
N THR A 57 -2.20 -0.14 -16.85
CA THR A 57 -1.45 -0.05 -18.11
C THR A 57 -0.77 -1.38 -18.45
N VAL A 58 -0.15 -2.03 -17.47
CA VAL A 58 0.49 -3.34 -17.68
C VAL A 58 -0.57 -4.41 -17.93
N LEU A 59 -1.69 -4.38 -17.22
CA LEU A 59 -2.80 -5.31 -17.42
C LEU A 59 -3.42 -5.20 -18.82
N LYS A 60 -3.50 -3.98 -19.37
CA LYS A 60 -3.87 -3.77 -20.77
C LYS A 60 -2.89 -4.48 -21.73
N ASN A 61 -1.59 -4.40 -21.47
CA ASN A 61 -0.59 -5.09 -22.29
C ASN A 61 -0.73 -6.62 -22.17
N VAL A 62 -1.03 -7.13 -20.97
CA VAL A 62 -1.33 -8.56 -20.75
C VAL A 62 -2.53 -9.00 -21.59
N LEU A 63 -3.62 -8.22 -21.59
CA LEU A 63 -4.80 -8.53 -22.40
C LEU A 63 -4.47 -8.59 -23.90
N GLN A 64 -3.66 -7.64 -24.39
CA GLN A 64 -3.20 -7.64 -25.79
C GLN A 64 -2.35 -8.87 -26.14
N LEU A 65 -1.52 -9.36 -25.21
CA LEU A 65 -0.72 -10.57 -25.41
C LEU A 65 -1.60 -11.84 -25.42
N LEU A 66 -2.64 -11.89 -24.57
CA LEU A 66 -3.62 -12.97 -24.58
C LEU A 66 -4.43 -13.01 -25.88
N GLU A 67 -4.86 -11.84 -26.37
CA GLU A 67 -5.53 -11.72 -27.68
C GLU A 67 -4.61 -12.14 -28.85
N ALA A 68 -3.31 -11.87 -28.74
CA ALA A 68 -2.30 -12.29 -29.71
C ALA A 68 -1.87 -13.77 -29.58
N ASN A 69 -2.53 -14.55 -28.71
CA ASN A 69 -2.23 -15.96 -28.42
C ASN A 69 -0.81 -16.20 -27.86
N ARG A 70 -0.22 -15.18 -27.20
CA ARG A 70 1.09 -15.23 -26.54
C ARG A 70 0.94 -15.43 -25.03
N SER A 71 0.32 -16.54 -24.65
CA SER A 71 -0.07 -16.81 -23.27
C SER A 71 1.11 -16.93 -22.30
N GLU A 72 2.28 -17.38 -22.78
CA GLU A 72 3.49 -17.53 -21.94
C GLU A 72 4.07 -16.16 -21.53
N GLU A 73 4.24 -15.24 -22.50
CA GLU A 73 4.68 -13.86 -22.24
C GLU A 73 3.68 -13.12 -21.32
N ALA A 74 2.38 -13.36 -21.51
CA ALA A 74 1.33 -12.79 -20.65
C ALA A 74 1.43 -13.30 -19.21
N MET A 75 1.70 -14.59 -19.03
CA MET A 75 1.86 -15.22 -17.71
C MET A 75 3.07 -14.66 -16.95
N GLU A 76 4.19 -14.45 -17.64
CA GLU A 76 5.39 -13.86 -17.05
C GLU A 76 5.13 -12.44 -16.53
N LEU A 77 4.47 -11.60 -17.32
CA LEU A 77 4.08 -10.25 -16.90
C LEU A 77 3.10 -10.28 -15.71
N MET A 78 2.15 -11.21 -15.69
CA MET A 78 1.21 -11.38 -14.58
C MET A 78 1.93 -11.77 -13.28
N ILE A 79 2.90 -12.68 -13.34
CA ILE A 79 3.71 -13.07 -12.18
C ILE A 79 4.51 -11.87 -11.63
N GLY A 80 5.09 -11.06 -12.52
CA GLY A 80 5.82 -9.85 -12.14
C GLY A 80 4.94 -8.80 -11.44
N ILE A 81 3.68 -8.67 -11.87
CA ILE A 81 2.71 -7.76 -11.24
C ILE A 81 2.25 -8.31 -9.88
N GLU A 82 2.01 -9.61 -9.77
CA GLU A 82 1.43 -10.24 -8.59
C GLU A 82 2.25 -9.98 -7.31
N ALA A 83 3.58 -10.02 -7.40
CA ALA A 83 4.47 -9.69 -6.29
C ALA A 83 4.32 -8.22 -5.84
N ASN A 84 4.33 -7.29 -6.80
CA ASN A 84 4.20 -5.85 -6.54
C ASN A 84 2.80 -5.49 -6.02
N LEU A 85 1.77 -6.15 -6.55
CA LEU A 85 0.38 -5.97 -6.15
C LEU A 85 0.18 -6.42 -4.70
N SER A 86 0.75 -7.56 -4.32
CA SER A 86 0.67 -8.08 -2.95
C SER A 86 1.38 -7.17 -1.94
N GLU A 87 2.52 -6.59 -2.33
CA GLU A 87 3.18 -5.55 -1.52
C GLU A 87 2.30 -4.30 -1.39
N LEU A 88 1.69 -3.86 -2.48
CA LEU A 88 0.80 -2.69 -2.48
C LEU A 88 -0.44 -2.93 -1.62
N GLU A 89 -1.04 -4.11 -1.67
CA GLU A 89 -2.15 -4.52 -0.79
C GLU A 89 -1.74 -4.49 0.67
N SER A 90 -0.54 -4.99 1.02
CA SER A 90 -0.04 -4.93 2.41
C SER A 90 0.13 -3.49 2.92
N LYS A 91 0.43 -2.56 2.02
CA LYS A 91 0.60 -1.12 2.32
C LYS A 91 -0.70 -0.32 2.18
N ALA A 92 -1.70 -0.88 1.51
CA ALA A 92 -2.96 -0.23 1.16
C ALA A 92 -3.64 0.36 2.39
N ASP A 93 -3.82 -0.45 3.43
CA ASP A 93 -4.51 -0.04 4.65
C ASP A 93 -3.81 1.13 5.35
N ASN A 94 -2.47 1.11 5.39
CA ASN A 94 -1.70 2.20 5.99
C ASN A 94 -1.77 3.49 5.15
N ILE A 95 -1.75 3.36 3.81
CA ILE A 95 -1.91 4.51 2.90
C ILE A 95 -3.31 5.13 3.08
N VAL A 96 -4.37 4.32 3.07
CA VAL A 96 -5.75 4.79 3.25
C VAL A 96 -5.94 5.41 4.64
N PHE A 97 -5.40 4.77 5.68
CA PHE A 97 -5.46 5.29 7.05
C PHE A 97 -4.76 6.64 7.16
N SER A 98 -3.53 6.77 6.68
CA SER A 98 -2.77 8.03 6.76
C SER A 98 -3.46 9.17 6.01
N GLN A 99 -3.99 8.93 4.81
CA GLN A 99 -4.77 9.92 4.06
C GLN A 99 -6.03 10.35 4.81
N THR A 100 -6.70 9.39 5.44
CA THR A 100 -7.92 9.64 6.23
C THR A 100 -7.59 10.49 7.46
N VAL A 101 -6.54 10.12 8.20
CA VAL A 101 -6.05 10.89 9.35
C VAL A 101 -5.71 12.32 8.94
N ILE A 102 -4.98 12.53 7.84
CA ILE A 102 -4.63 13.88 7.37
C ILE A 102 -5.88 14.70 7.04
N LYS A 103 -6.85 14.13 6.34
CA LYS A 103 -8.11 14.82 5.99
C LYS A 103 -8.87 15.27 7.23
N TYR A 104 -9.04 14.37 8.20
CA TYR A 104 -9.75 14.71 9.45
C TYR A 104 -8.95 15.64 10.36
N ALA A 105 -7.62 15.48 10.42
CA ALA A 105 -6.76 16.38 11.17
C ALA A 105 -6.80 17.80 10.59
N ALA A 106 -6.79 17.95 9.26
CA ALA A 106 -6.94 19.25 8.61
C ALA A 106 -8.30 19.88 8.91
N ALA A 107 -9.39 19.10 8.84
CA ALA A 107 -10.72 19.59 9.21
C ALA A 107 -10.80 20.02 10.69
N ALA A 108 -10.24 19.23 11.60
CA ALA A 108 -10.17 19.56 13.02
C ALA A 108 -9.30 20.80 13.29
N ALA A 109 -8.19 20.98 12.56
CA ALA A 109 -7.35 22.16 12.67
C ALA A 109 -8.10 23.44 12.25
N ILE A 110 -8.88 23.38 11.17
CA ILE A 110 -9.69 24.50 10.71
C ILE A 110 -10.80 24.82 11.72
N LEU A 111 -11.49 23.81 12.23
CA LEU A 111 -12.56 23.99 13.22
C LEU A 111 -12.05 24.50 14.58
N SER A 112 -10.82 24.14 14.95
CA SER A 112 -10.20 24.62 16.19
C SER A 112 -9.58 26.01 16.05
N LEU A 113 -9.43 26.54 14.83
CA LEU A 113 -8.81 27.83 14.57
C LEU A 113 -9.50 28.99 15.30
N PRO A 114 -10.85 29.14 15.29
CA PRO A 114 -11.52 30.20 16.04
C PRO A 114 -11.29 30.11 17.56
N ALA A 115 -11.31 28.90 18.13
CA ALA A 115 -11.09 28.69 19.56
C ALA A 115 -9.64 28.99 19.96
N LEU A 116 -8.67 28.55 19.15
CA LEU A 116 -7.25 28.85 19.32
C LEU A 116 -7.00 30.35 19.26
N VAL A 117 -7.56 31.04 18.26
CA VAL A 117 -7.43 32.48 18.11
C VAL A 117 -8.01 33.20 19.33
N TYR A 118 -9.21 32.83 19.79
CA TYR A 118 -9.84 33.46 20.95
C TYR A 118 -9.04 33.27 22.25
N LEU A 119 -8.41 32.12 22.46
CA LEU A 119 -7.62 31.85 23.65
C LEU A 119 -6.17 32.38 23.60
N LEU A 120 -5.52 32.30 22.43
CA LEU A 120 -4.11 32.68 22.28
C LEU A 120 -3.91 34.18 22.03
N LEU A 121 -4.79 34.83 21.25
CA LEU A 121 -4.62 36.25 20.94
C LEU A 121 -4.53 37.14 22.18
N PRO A 122 -5.41 37.02 23.20
CA PRO A 122 -5.33 37.88 24.38
C PRO A 122 -3.98 37.77 25.09
N ARG A 123 -3.46 36.54 25.20
CA ARG A 123 -2.18 36.27 25.88
C ARG A 123 -0.98 36.77 25.05
N LEU A 124 -0.99 36.52 23.74
CA LEU A 124 0.03 37.01 22.82
C LEU A 124 0.05 38.54 22.75
N TYR A 125 -1.12 39.17 22.72
CA TYR A 125 -1.27 40.62 22.74
C TYR A 125 -0.61 41.22 23.98
N ILE A 126 -0.94 40.72 25.17
CA ILE A 126 -0.35 41.19 26.44
C ILE A 126 1.17 41.00 26.43
N TYR A 127 1.66 39.83 25.98
CA TYR A 127 3.09 39.56 25.92
C TYR A 127 3.84 40.53 24.99
N VAL A 128 3.33 40.74 23.78
CA VAL A 128 3.90 41.68 22.80
C VAL A 128 3.83 43.11 23.31
N TRP A 129 2.73 43.49 23.95
CA TRP A 129 2.55 44.80 24.58
C TRP A 129 3.61 45.06 25.66
N PHE A 130 3.78 44.14 26.61
CA PHE A 130 4.79 44.27 27.66
C PHE A 130 6.22 44.32 27.11
N LYS A 131 6.54 43.49 26.11
CA LYS A 131 7.85 43.48 25.47
C LYS A 131 8.14 44.80 24.74
N SER A 132 7.15 45.36 24.06
CA SER A 132 7.26 46.65 23.39
C SER A 132 7.45 47.77 24.41
N ARG A 133 6.65 47.82 25.48
CA ARG A 133 6.72 48.88 26.50
C ARG A 133 8.07 48.94 27.22
N LYS A 134 8.72 47.79 27.46
CA LYS A 134 10.08 47.74 28.05
C LYS A 134 11.14 48.41 27.18
N ARG A 135 11.04 48.32 25.84
CA ARG A 135 12.00 48.97 24.93
C ARG A 135 11.88 50.49 24.95
N TRP A 136 10.67 51.02 25.08
CA TRP A 136 10.42 52.46 25.09
C TRP A 136 10.95 53.13 26.37
N VAL A 137 10.84 52.45 27.53
CA VAL A 137 11.39 52.97 28.80
C VAL A 137 12.92 53.06 28.76
N LEU A 138 13.60 52.08 28.17
CA LEU A 138 15.07 52.06 28.06
C LEU A 138 15.65 53.13 27.12
N ILE A 139 14.86 53.62 26.15
CA ILE A 139 15.29 54.69 25.23
C ILE A 139 15.18 56.05 25.93
N ASN A 140 14.11 56.29 26.69
CA ASN A 140 13.90 57.56 27.38
C ASN A 140 14.95 57.83 28.47
N GLU A 141 15.45 56.78 29.13
CA GLU A 141 16.52 56.88 30.14
C GLU A 141 17.87 57.31 29.54
N ARG A 142 18.15 56.96 28.27
CA ARG A 142 19.38 57.35 27.57
C ARG A 142 19.35 58.77 27.00
N SER A 143 18.16 59.34 26.80
CA SER A 143 18.00 60.71 26.28
C SER A 143 18.09 61.79 27.38
N LYS A 144 18.05 61.40 28.66
CA LYS A 144 18.11 62.33 29.81
C LYS A 144 19.50 62.43 30.46
N ARG A 145 20.47 61.66 29.98
CA ARG A 145 21.88 61.76 30.37
C ARG A 145 22.65 62.49 29.27
#